data_AF-A0ABC8BK85-F1
#
_entry.id   AF-A0ABC8BK85-F1
#
_cell.length_a   1.000
_cell.length_b   1.000
_cell.length_c   1.000
_cell.angle_alpha   90.00
_cell.angle_beta   90.00
_cell.angle_gamma   90.00
#
_symmetry.space_group_name_H-M   'P 1'
#
loop_
_entity.id
_entity.type
_entity.pdbx_description
1 polymer ?
#
loop_
_entity_poly.entity_id
_entity_poly.type
_entity_poly.pdbx_seq_one_letter_code
_entity_poly.pdbx_strand_id
1 'polypeptide(L)'
;MPVVTDNMTACIAVACAAENVDADTGERMRGAQVRVFHLLPFCHEDLVPEEVLASIRDYLQNARAQGLTMRVAMHGGDREGDFSVSTADALKQLFADEGIPLEFDETCANRTSDTLLGAVILDDNSTHFIKHLVTG
;
A
#
# COMPACT_ATOMS: atom_id res chain seq x y z
N MET A 1 15.17 -4.81 -4.43
CA MET A 1 14.31 -5.91 -4.94
C MET A 1 12.86 -5.46 -4.88
N PRO A 2 12.11 -5.48 -6.00
CA PRO A 2 10.72 -5.06 -6.01
C PRO A 2 9.79 -6.13 -5.41
N VAL A 3 8.70 -5.70 -4.78
CA VAL A 3 7.55 -6.54 -4.43
C VAL A 3 6.38 -6.03 -5.26
N VAL A 4 5.68 -6.92 -5.98
CA VAL A 4 4.63 -6.55 -6.92
C VAL A 4 3.42 -7.48 -6.79
N THR A 5 2.25 -6.97 -7.14
CA THR A 5 1.00 -7.71 -7.29
C THR A 5 0.29 -7.23 -8.56
N ASP A 6 -0.40 -8.13 -9.26
CA ASP A 6 -1.03 -7.85 -10.56
C ASP A 6 -2.38 -8.57 -10.70
N ASN A 7 -3.21 -8.15 -11.66
CA ASN A 7 -4.58 -8.58 -11.87
C ASN A 7 -5.54 -8.14 -10.75
N MET A 8 -5.42 -6.87 -10.31
CA MET A 8 -6.22 -6.28 -9.22
C MET A 8 -7.64 -5.91 -9.68
N THR A 9 -8.40 -6.86 -10.23
CA THR A 9 -9.80 -6.68 -10.67
C THR A 9 -10.69 -6.25 -9.49
N ALA A 10 -11.39 -7.17 -8.84
CA ALA A 10 -12.18 -6.86 -7.65
C ALA A 10 -11.29 -6.64 -6.42
N CYS A 11 -10.07 -7.20 -6.41
CA CYS A 11 -9.14 -7.11 -5.29
C CYS A 11 -8.55 -5.71 -5.14
N ILE A 12 -8.16 -5.36 -3.92
CA ILE A 12 -7.45 -4.11 -3.61
C ILE A 12 -5.99 -4.43 -3.29
N ALA A 13 -5.07 -3.80 -3.99
CA ALA A 13 -3.66 -3.76 -3.62
C ALA A 13 -3.38 -2.58 -2.70
N VAL A 14 -2.57 -2.82 -1.68
CA VAL A 14 -1.96 -1.77 -0.84
C VAL A 14 -0.45 -1.96 -0.90
N ALA A 15 0.26 -0.99 -1.47
CA ALA A 15 1.71 -0.91 -1.36
C ALA A 15 2.10 0.03 -0.22
N CYS A 16 2.93 -0.45 0.70
CA CYS A 16 3.51 0.34 1.76
C CYS A 16 5.00 0.52 1.51
N ALA A 17 5.46 1.75 1.68
CA ALA A 17 6.86 2.13 1.56
C ALA A 17 7.29 2.89 2.83
N ALA A 18 8.42 2.47 3.39
CA ALA A 18 8.99 2.99 4.61
C ALA A 18 10.43 3.43 4.35
N GLU A 19 10.74 4.70 4.58
CA GLU A 19 12.10 5.24 4.43
C GLU A 19 12.69 5.59 5.79
N ASN A 20 13.96 5.25 5.98
CA ASN A 20 14.72 5.76 7.12
C ASN A 20 15.31 7.10 6.72
N VAL A 21 14.67 8.19 7.10
CA VAL A 21 15.11 9.55 6.76
C VAL A 21 15.67 10.19 8.02
N ASP A 22 16.91 10.62 7.97
CA ASP A 22 17.53 11.38 9.04
C ASP A 22 16.79 12.71 9.22
N ALA A 23 16.29 12.98 10.43
CA ALA A 23 15.42 14.12 10.69
C ALA A 23 16.14 15.48 10.59
N ASP A 24 17.45 15.51 10.81
CA ASP A 24 18.25 16.73 10.84
C ASP A 24 18.77 17.10 9.44
N THR A 25 19.12 16.11 8.64
CA THR A 25 19.79 16.28 7.33
C THR A 25 18.88 15.97 6.15
N GLY A 26 17.81 15.19 6.35
CA GLY A 26 16.96 14.67 5.28
C GLY A 26 17.60 13.55 4.46
N GLU A 27 18.76 13.02 4.89
CA GLU A 27 19.45 11.94 4.19
C GLU A 27 18.72 10.60 4.36
N ARG A 28 18.68 9.80 3.29
CA ARG A 28 18.11 8.45 3.32
C ARG A 28 19.14 7.44 3.81
N MET A 29 18.88 6.91 4.99
CA MET A 29 19.70 5.90 5.65
C MET A 29 19.24 4.48 5.31
N ARG A 30 20.10 3.52 5.62
CA ARG A 30 19.76 2.09 5.50
C ARG A 30 18.60 1.72 6.42
N GLY A 31 17.85 0.69 6.03
CA GLY A 31 16.72 0.17 6.81
C GLY A 31 15.36 0.49 6.22
N ALA A 32 15.30 1.01 4.99
CA ALA A 32 14.04 1.13 4.25
C ALA A 32 13.33 -0.22 4.11
N GLN A 33 12.00 -0.19 4.07
CA GLN A 33 11.14 -1.38 3.98
C GLN A 33 10.04 -1.15 2.96
N VAL A 34 9.67 -2.22 2.26
CA VAL A 34 8.51 -2.22 1.36
C VAL A 34 7.69 -3.47 1.59
N ARG A 35 6.37 -3.35 1.46
CA ARG A 35 5.42 -4.46 1.55
C ARG A 35 4.25 -4.20 0.61
N VAL A 36 3.72 -5.26 0.01
CA VAL A 36 2.48 -5.18 -0.76
C VAL A 36 1.49 -6.18 -0.20
N PHE A 37 0.27 -5.73 0.08
CA PHE A 37 -0.86 -6.57 0.45
C PHE A 37 -1.79 -6.70 -0.76
N HIS A 38 -2.17 -7.93 -1.09
CA HIS A 38 -3.21 -8.24 -2.07
C HIS A 38 -4.44 -8.69 -1.30
N LEU A 39 -5.50 -7.88 -1.33
CA LEU A 39 -6.67 -8.07 -0.49
C LEU A 39 -7.88 -8.45 -1.34
N LEU A 40 -8.46 -9.61 -1.04
CA LEU A 40 -9.81 -9.91 -1.48
C LEU A 40 -10.80 -8.93 -0.82
N PRO A 41 -11.91 -8.58 -1.48
CA PRO A 41 -12.89 -7.68 -0.89
C PRO A 41 -13.52 -8.24 0.37
N PHE A 42 -13.67 -7.40 1.39
CA PHE A 42 -14.14 -7.74 2.73
C PHE A 42 -15.59 -8.25 2.79
N CYS A 43 -16.37 -8.07 1.72
CA CYS A 43 -17.69 -8.66 1.59
C CYS A 43 -17.66 -10.16 1.23
N HIS A 44 -16.48 -10.75 1.00
CA HIS A 44 -16.31 -12.19 0.80
C HIS A 44 -16.41 -12.93 2.15
N GLU A 45 -17.26 -13.96 2.23
CA GLU A 45 -17.67 -14.62 3.49
C GLU A 45 -16.52 -15.24 4.30
N ASP A 46 -15.43 -15.60 3.64
CA ASP A 46 -14.26 -16.26 4.27
C ASP A 46 -13.23 -15.31 4.87
N LEU A 47 -13.40 -13.99 4.71
CA LEU A 47 -12.47 -13.02 5.28
C LEU A 47 -12.95 -12.57 6.65
N VAL A 48 -11.98 -12.32 7.54
CA VAL A 48 -12.20 -11.63 8.82
C VAL A 48 -11.61 -10.22 8.66
N PRO A 49 -12.40 -9.22 8.20
CA PRO A 49 -11.86 -7.91 7.81
C PRO A 49 -11.12 -7.21 8.96
N GLU A 50 -11.61 -7.35 10.18
CA GLU A 50 -11.01 -6.77 11.37
C GLU A 50 -9.59 -7.30 11.63
N GLU A 51 -9.36 -8.60 11.45
CA GLU A 51 -8.03 -9.21 11.62
C GLU A 51 -7.06 -8.79 10.51
N VAL A 52 -7.56 -8.66 9.27
CA VAL A 52 -6.76 -8.14 8.15
C VAL A 52 -6.34 -6.69 8.41
N LEU A 53 -7.29 -5.84 8.81
CA LEU A 53 -7.02 -4.44 9.14
C LEU A 53 -6.06 -4.33 10.33
N ALA A 54 -6.22 -5.17 11.36
CA ALA A 54 -5.30 -5.24 12.50
C ALA A 54 -3.89 -5.63 12.06
N SER A 55 -3.74 -6.63 11.18
CA SER A 55 -2.43 -7.05 10.67
C SER A 55 -1.73 -5.94 9.87
N ILE A 56 -2.48 -5.20 9.04
CA ILE A 56 -1.95 -4.05 8.31
C ILE A 56 -1.54 -2.95 9.30
N ARG A 57 -2.40 -2.64 10.29
CA ARG A 57 -2.12 -1.67 11.35
C ARG A 57 -0.83 -2.01 12.10
N ASP A 58 -0.67 -3.25 12.53
CA ASP A 58 0.53 -3.72 13.25
C ASP A 58 1.78 -3.50 12.41
N TYR A 59 1.74 -3.77 11.10
CA TYR A 59 2.85 -3.48 10.20
C TYR A 59 3.19 -1.98 10.16
N LEU A 60 2.18 -1.11 10.02
CA LEU A 60 2.37 0.35 9.99
C LEU A 60 2.98 0.86 11.31
N GLN A 61 2.44 0.42 12.44
CA GLN A 61 2.89 0.83 13.77
C GLN A 61 4.30 0.33 14.07
N ASN A 62 4.63 -0.90 13.68
CA ASN A 62 5.98 -1.45 13.85
C ASN A 62 7.02 -0.67 13.03
N ALA A 63 6.71 -0.32 11.78
CA ALA A 63 7.60 0.48 10.95
C ALA A 63 7.83 1.88 11.56
N ARG A 64 6.76 2.54 12.04
CA ARG A 64 6.86 3.82 12.74
C ARG A 64 7.64 3.74 14.05
N ALA A 65 7.47 2.67 14.83
CA ALA A 65 8.21 2.46 16.07
C ALA A 65 9.72 2.29 15.83
N GLN A 66 10.11 1.86 14.62
CA GLN A 66 11.50 1.81 14.17
C GLN A 66 12.03 3.17 13.65
N GLY A 67 11.22 4.23 13.73
CA GLY A 67 11.57 5.58 13.27
C GLY A 67 11.42 5.78 11.76
N LEU A 68 10.76 4.85 11.04
CA LEU A 68 10.61 4.96 9.60
C LEU A 68 9.48 5.92 9.22
N THR A 69 9.73 6.73 8.19
CA THR A 69 8.72 7.57 7.54
C THR A 69 7.94 6.74 6.53
N MET A 70 6.63 6.64 6.72
CA MET A 70 5.76 5.76 5.96
C MET A 70 4.92 6.52 4.93
N ARG A 71 4.68 5.88 3.79
CA ARG A 71 3.69 6.28 2.79
C ARG A 71 3.03 5.04 2.18
N VAL A 72 1.80 5.18 1.72
CA VAL A 72 1.04 4.08 1.12
C VAL A 72 0.49 4.47 -0.24
N ALA A 73 0.24 3.49 -1.08
CA ALA A 73 -0.44 3.62 -2.35
C ALA A 73 -1.46 2.50 -2.52
N MET A 74 -2.57 2.80 -3.19
CA MET A 74 -3.65 1.85 -3.40
C MET A 74 -4.02 1.74 -4.88
N HIS A 75 -4.32 0.51 -5.33
CA HIS A 75 -4.74 0.23 -6.72
C HIS A 75 -5.72 -0.95 -6.76
N GLY A 76 -6.62 -0.96 -7.74
CA GLY A 76 -7.51 -2.09 -8.01
C GLY A 76 -8.96 -1.82 -7.67
N GLY A 77 -9.72 -2.88 -7.42
CA GLY A 77 -11.14 -2.81 -7.12
C GLY A 77 -12.00 -2.60 -8.37
N ASP A 78 -13.24 -3.07 -8.27
CA ASP A 78 -14.24 -2.88 -9.30
C ASP A 78 -14.62 -1.40 -9.39
N ARG A 79 -14.72 -0.90 -10.63
CA ARG A 79 -15.06 0.50 -10.89
C ARG A 79 -16.50 0.84 -10.53
N GLU A 80 -17.36 -0.18 -10.50
CA GLU A 80 -18.79 -0.08 -10.26
C GLU A 80 -19.23 -1.12 -9.22
N GLY A 81 -20.20 -0.75 -8.38
CA GLY A 81 -20.73 -1.61 -7.33
C GLY A 81 -19.95 -1.55 -6.02
N ASP A 82 -20.58 -2.03 -4.94
CA ASP A 82 -20.06 -1.88 -3.57
C ASP A 82 -19.04 -2.95 -3.17
N PHE A 83 -18.79 -3.93 -4.04
CA PHE A 83 -17.98 -5.12 -3.73
C PHE A 83 -16.60 -4.71 -3.21
N SER A 84 -15.89 -3.85 -3.95
CA SER A 84 -14.56 -3.36 -3.59
C SER A 84 -14.57 -2.02 -2.82
N VAL A 85 -15.61 -1.20 -2.97
CA VAL A 85 -15.68 0.17 -2.43
C VAL A 85 -15.57 0.18 -0.92
N SER A 86 -16.36 -0.66 -0.24
CA SER A 86 -16.33 -0.77 1.23
C SER A 86 -14.94 -1.16 1.76
N THR A 87 -14.22 -2.01 1.03
CA THR A 87 -12.85 -2.42 1.38
C THR A 87 -11.87 -1.27 1.21
N ALA A 88 -11.94 -0.56 0.08
CA ALA A 88 -11.11 0.61 -0.19
C ALA A 88 -11.33 1.72 0.86
N ASP A 89 -12.58 1.97 1.24
CA ASP A 89 -12.92 2.99 2.24
C ASP A 89 -12.43 2.62 3.64
N ALA A 90 -12.55 1.35 4.05
CA ALA A 90 -12.01 0.87 5.32
C ALA A 90 -10.47 1.02 5.39
N LEU A 91 -9.76 0.74 4.30
CA LEU A 91 -8.32 0.92 4.21
C LEU A 91 -7.92 2.40 4.25
N LYS A 92 -8.63 3.25 3.51
CA LYS A 92 -8.42 4.71 3.54
C LYS A 92 -8.63 5.28 4.95
N GLN A 93 -9.67 4.82 5.65
CA GLN A 93 -9.90 5.22 7.04
C GLN A 93 -8.78 4.74 7.96
N LEU A 94 -8.32 3.49 7.82
CA LEU A 94 -7.17 2.98 8.58
C LEU A 94 -5.94 3.85 8.41
N PHE A 95 -5.58 4.23 7.17
CA PHE A 95 -4.40 5.07 6.93
C PHE A 95 -4.59 6.49 7.48
N ALA A 96 -5.79 7.06 7.38
CA ALA A 96 -6.10 8.36 7.97
C ALA A 96 -5.98 8.33 9.50
N ASP A 97 -6.51 7.30 10.16
CA ASP A 97 -6.45 7.13 11.62
C ASP A 97 -4.99 6.96 12.10
N GLU A 98 -4.17 6.26 11.34
CA GLU A 98 -2.74 6.09 11.62
C GLU A 98 -1.89 7.31 11.19
N GLY A 99 -2.49 8.31 10.55
CA GLY A 99 -1.79 9.50 10.05
C GLY A 99 -0.77 9.18 8.94
N ILE A 100 -1.01 8.14 8.14
CA ILE A 100 -0.13 7.72 7.05
C ILE A 100 -0.58 8.39 5.75
N PRO A 101 0.30 9.10 5.04
CA PRO A 101 -0.04 9.71 3.77
C PRO A 101 -0.30 8.64 2.70
N LEU A 102 -1.44 8.79 2.02
CA LEU A 102 -1.76 8.08 0.79
C LEU A 102 -1.21 8.87 -0.39
N GLU A 103 -0.16 8.35 -1.02
CA GLU A 103 0.51 9.02 -2.14
C GLU A 103 -0.36 9.06 -3.39
N PHE A 104 -1.10 7.97 -3.65
CA PHE A 104 -2.15 7.94 -4.65
C PHE A 104 -3.20 6.88 -4.30
N ASP A 105 -4.42 7.15 -4.74
CA ASP A 105 -5.56 6.25 -4.71
C ASP A 105 -6.06 6.00 -6.13
N GLU A 106 -5.76 4.84 -6.69
CA GLU A 106 -6.29 4.37 -7.96
C GLU A 106 -7.25 3.19 -7.75
N THR A 107 -8.05 3.25 -6.69
CA THR A 107 -9.06 2.22 -6.40
C THR A 107 -10.44 2.57 -6.93
N CYS A 108 -11.19 1.52 -7.30
CA CYS A 108 -12.60 1.59 -7.67
C CYS A 108 -12.88 2.68 -8.74
N ALA A 109 -13.72 3.67 -8.43
CA ALA A 109 -14.05 4.76 -9.35
C ALA A 109 -12.84 5.57 -9.81
N ASN A 110 -11.77 5.63 -9.01
CA ASN A 110 -10.52 6.34 -9.32
C ASN A 110 -9.57 5.52 -10.21
N ARG A 111 -9.86 4.23 -10.42
CA ARG A 111 -9.03 3.37 -11.26
C ARG A 111 -9.08 3.85 -12.71
N THR A 112 -7.93 4.01 -13.34
CA THR A 112 -7.84 4.47 -14.74
C THR A 112 -7.22 3.44 -15.68
N SER A 113 -6.59 2.40 -15.15
CA SER A 113 -5.92 1.35 -15.91
C SER A 113 -5.91 0.03 -15.15
N ASP A 114 -5.64 -1.06 -15.88
CA ASP A 114 -5.40 -2.39 -15.32
C ASP A 114 -3.89 -2.60 -15.22
N THR A 115 -3.29 -1.99 -14.20
CA THR A 115 -1.86 -2.08 -13.96
C THR A 115 -1.57 -2.89 -12.71
N LEU A 116 -0.34 -3.38 -12.61
CA LEU A 116 0.17 -3.92 -11.37
C LEU A 116 0.35 -2.79 -10.34
N LEU A 117 0.47 -3.17 -9.07
CA LEU A 117 1.00 -2.29 -8.05
C LEU A 117 2.19 -2.96 -7.36
N GLY A 118 3.23 -2.18 -7.12
CA GLY A 118 4.39 -2.63 -6.40
C GLY A 118 5.12 -1.53 -5.66
N ALA A 119 6.14 -1.94 -4.92
CA ALA A 119 7.08 -1.05 -4.26
C ALA A 119 8.50 -1.64 -4.35
N VAL A 120 9.51 -0.78 -4.42
CA VAL A 120 10.92 -1.16 -4.51
C VAL A 120 11.76 -0.25 -3.63
N ILE A 121 12.83 -0.81 -3.06
CA ILE A 121 13.93 -0.05 -2.45
C ILE A 121 15.05 0.07 -3.49
N LEU A 122 15.49 1.30 -3.74
CA LEU A 122 16.59 1.63 -4.64
C LEU A 122 17.94 1.64 -3.90
N ASP A 123 19.03 1.75 -4.65
CA ASP A 123 20.41 1.68 -4.12
C ASP A 123 20.77 2.85 -3.19
N ASP A 124 20.05 3.98 -3.30
CA ASP A 124 20.19 5.16 -2.44
C ASP A 124 19.30 5.10 -1.18
N ASN A 125 18.72 3.92 -0.87
CA ASN A 125 17.76 3.68 0.20
C ASN A 125 16.41 4.39 0.05
N SER A 126 16.14 5.04 -1.08
CA SER A 126 14.80 5.53 -1.39
C SER A 126 13.86 4.38 -1.74
N THR A 127 12.57 4.64 -1.59
CA THR A 127 11.50 3.75 -1.98
C THR A 127 10.74 4.34 -3.14
N HIS A 128 10.25 3.50 -4.06
CA HIS A 128 9.45 3.93 -5.20
C HIS A 128 8.24 3.01 -5.36
N PHE A 129 7.07 3.56 -5.68
CA PHE A 129 5.92 2.77 -6.11
C PHE A 129 6.05 2.47 -7.61
N ILE A 130 5.70 1.24 -7.98
CA ILE A 130 5.80 0.72 -9.35
C ILE A 130 4.40 0.42 -9.86
N LYS A 131 4.09 0.90 -11.07
CA LYS A 131 2.86 0.55 -11.81
C LYS A 131 3.11 -0.16 -13.14
N HIS A 132 4.37 -0.23 -13.57
CA HIS A 132 4.76 -0.90 -14.80
C HIS A 132 6.11 -1.60 -14.61
N LEU A 133 6.24 -2.83 -15.08
CA LEU A 133 7.55 -3.48 -15.21
C LEU A 133 8.18 -2.99 -16.52
N VAL A 134 9.32 -2.31 -16.41
CA VAL A 134 10.18 -2.04 -17.57
C VAL A 134 11.06 -3.25 -17.80
N THR A 135 10.94 -3.86 -18.97
CA THR A 135 11.94 -4.81 -19.47
C THR A 135 13.16 -4.02 -19.93
N GLY A 136 14.31 -4.27 -19.31
CA GLY A 136 15.61 -3.76 -19.78
C GLY A 136 16.05 -4.41 -21.09
#